data_AF-A0AAV4G5X4-F1
#
_entry.id   AF-A0AAV4G5X4-F1
#
_cell.length_a   1.000
_cell.length_b   1.000
_cell.length_c   1.000
_cell.angle_alpha   90.00
_cell.angle_beta   90.00
_cell.angle_gamma   90.00
#
_symmetry.space_group_name_H-M   'P 1'
#
loop_
_entity.id
_entity.type
_entity.pdbx_description
1 polymer ?
#
loop_
_entity_poly.entity_id
_entity_poly.type
_entity_poly.pdbx_seq_one_letter_code
_entity_poly.pdbx_strand_id
1 'polypeptide(L)'
;MLVITLKALSLNHDTKKIFFFPEIIKRVKEGGSFPFRPLIPDYIDSKARNIISDCWREVPEERPSIDHVASLIKHINGQYSGNKKSLMEQMLDKVTREADLQAQDLEEEKNKSDQLLFQMLPA
;
A
#
# COMPACT_ATOMS: atom_id res chain seq x y z
N MET A 1 -25.34 9.17 -38.77
CA MET A 1 -24.01 8.67 -38.38
C MET A 1 -23.53 9.14 -36.99
N LEU A 2 -24.37 9.73 -36.12
CA LEU A 2 -23.95 10.26 -34.81
C LEU A 2 -24.66 9.66 -33.57
N VAL A 3 -25.53 8.66 -33.74
CA VAL A 3 -26.32 8.07 -32.62
C VAL A 3 -25.87 6.68 -32.19
N ILE A 4 -24.89 6.07 -32.88
CA ILE A 4 -24.44 4.69 -32.60
C ILE A 4 -23.24 4.68 -31.63
N THR A 5 -22.48 5.77 -31.53
CA THR A 5 -21.27 5.83 -30.68
C THR A 5 -21.54 6.11 -29.21
N LEU A 6 -22.70 6.65 -28.84
CA LEU A 6 -23.03 6.96 -27.43
C LEU A 6 -23.48 5.75 -26.61
N LYS A 7 -23.81 4.62 -27.24
CA LYS A 7 -24.27 3.42 -26.53
C LYS A 7 -23.15 2.48 -26.06
N ALA A 8 -21.91 2.76 -26.47
CA ALA A 8 -20.73 1.98 -26.06
C ALA A 8 -20.20 2.34 -24.66
N LEU A 9 -20.64 3.45 -24.07
CA LEU A 9 -20.15 3.91 -22.76
C LEU A 9 -21.04 3.51 -21.56
N SER A 10 -22.14 2.79 -21.79
CA SER A 10 -23.14 2.53 -20.74
C SER A 10 -23.65 1.09 -20.74
N LEU A 11 -22.77 0.09 -20.69
CA LEU A 11 -23.14 -1.29 -20.33
C LEU A 11 -21.93 -2.02 -19.78
N ASN A 12 -21.49 -1.66 -18.57
CA ASN A 12 -20.77 -2.57 -17.68
C ASN A 12 -21.11 -2.18 -16.23
N HIS A 13 -22.41 -2.08 -15.95
CA HIS A 13 -22.91 -2.03 -14.59
C HIS A 13 -23.27 -3.46 -14.18
N ASP A 14 -22.49 -3.99 -13.24
CA ASP A 14 -22.80 -5.12 -12.36
C ASP A 14 -23.68 -6.25 -12.90
N THR A 15 -23.03 -7.25 -13.51
CA THR A 15 -23.46 -8.63 -13.27
C THR A 15 -22.31 -9.34 -12.57
N LYS A 16 -22.48 -9.67 -11.27
CA LYS A 16 -21.60 -10.59 -10.56
C LYS A 16 -21.77 -12.00 -11.14
N LYS A 17 -21.32 -12.19 -12.38
CA LYS A 17 -21.22 -13.50 -13.01
C LYS A 17 -20.02 -14.20 -12.36
N ILE A 18 -20.29 -15.25 -11.62
CA ILE A 18 -19.24 -16.08 -11.02
C ILE A 18 -18.66 -16.92 -12.16
N PHE A 19 -17.38 -16.72 -12.46
CA PHE A 19 -16.67 -17.49 -13.47
C PHE A 19 -15.81 -18.56 -12.81
N PHE A 20 -15.74 -19.73 -13.43
CA PHE A 20 -14.88 -20.81 -12.96
C PHE A 20 -13.43 -20.59 -13.44
N PHE A 21 -12.42 -21.06 -12.70
CA PHE A 21 -11.01 -20.80 -12.98
C PHE A 21 -10.55 -21.09 -14.44
N PRO A 22 -10.89 -22.24 -15.07
CA PRO A 22 -10.56 -22.53 -16.46
C PRO A 22 -11.22 -21.56 -17.45
N GLU A 23 -12.42 -21.08 -17.12
CA GLU A 23 -13.18 -20.15 -17.94
C GLU A 23 -12.53 -18.76 -17.94
N ILE A 24 -12.02 -18.33 -16.78
CA ILE A 24 -11.25 -17.09 -16.64
C ILE A 24 -9.99 -17.15 -17.50
N ILE A 25 -9.21 -18.23 -17.40
CA ILE A 25 -7.98 -18.39 -18.20
C ILE A 25 -8.30 -18.35 -19.69
N LYS A 26 -9.35 -19.05 -20.12
CA LYS A 26 -9.77 -19.09 -21.51
C LYS A 26 -10.08 -17.68 -22.02
N ARG A 27 -10.92 -16.91 -21.31
CA ARG A 27 -11.26 -15.53 -21.72
C ARG A 27 -10.07 -14.58 -21.71
N VAL A 28 -9.17 -14.73 -20.75
CA VAL A 28 -7.92 -13.94 -20.69
C VAL A 28 -7.00 -14.25 -21.87
N LYS A 29 -6.98 -15.50 -22.37
CA LYS A 29 -6.18 -15.90 -23.52
C LYS A 29 -6.81 -15.53 -24.86
N GLU A 30 -8.14 -15.56 -24.95
CA GLU A 30 -8.89 -15.17 -26.15
C GLU A 30 -8.77 -13.67 -26.44
N GLY A 31 -8.59 -12.85 -25.39
CA GLY A 31 -8.42 -11.41 -25.52
C GLY A 31 -9.62 -10.74 -26.19
N GLY A 32 -9.37 -9.71 -27.00
CA GLY A 32 -10.37 -9.02 -27.81
C GLY A 32 -10.32 -7.49 -27.70
N SER A 33 -11.28 -6.81 -28.33
CA SER A 33 -11.40 -5.33 -28.25
C SER A 33 -11.72 -4.83 -26.85
N PHE A 34 -12.31 -5.69 -26.01
CA PHE A 34 -12.51 -5.44 -24.58
C PHE A 34 -11.87 -6.59 -23.78
N PRO A 35 -10.63 -6.44 -23.31
CA PRO A 35 -9.92 -7.51 -22.64
C PRO A 35 -10.58 -7.87 -21.32
N PHE A 36 -10.57 -9.16 -20.95
CA PHE A 36 -11.11 -9.64 -19.68
C PHE A 36 -10.18 -9.28 -18.52
N ARG A 37 -10.16 -8.00 -18.16
CA ARG A 37 -9.37 -7.40 -17.08
C ARG A 37 -10.26 -6.62 -16.12
N PRO A 38 -9.97 -6.64 -14.81
CA PRO A 38 -10.67 -5.79 -13.86
C PRO A 38 -10.50 -4.30 -14.18
N LEU A 39 -11.52 -3.51 -13.84
CA LEU A 39 -11.40 -2.05 -13.86
C LEU A 39 -10.40 -1.61 -12.78
N ILE A 40 -9.44 -0.77 -13.15
CA ILE A 40 -8.53 -0.13 -12.18
C ILE A 40 -9.26 1.09 -11.60
N PRO A 41 -9.47 1.16 -10.27
CA PRO A 41 -10.18 2.28 -9.65
C PRO A 41 -9.45 3.62 -9.77
N ASP A 42 -10.22 4.72 -9.67
CA ASP A 42 -9.70 6.07 -9.88
C ASP A 42 -8.80 6.64 -8.79
N TYR A 43 -8.86 6.08 -7.58
CA TYR A 43 -8.01 6.46 -6.47
C TYR A 43 -6.58 5.90 -6.55
N ILE A 44 -6.28 5.01 -7.50
CA ILE A 44 -4.95 4.44 -7.67
C ILE A 44 -4.02 5.46 -8.34
N ASP A 45 -2.81 5.59 -7.81
CA ASP A 45 -1.77 6.48 -8.37
C ASP A 45 -1.55 6.21 -9.87
N SER A 46 -1.40 7.30 -10.62
CA SER A 46 -1.22 7.27 -12.07
C SER A 46 -0.04 6.39 -12.52
N LYS A 47 1.08 6.38 -11.77
CA LYS A 47 2.24 5.56 -12.12
C LYS A 47 1.96 4.08 -11.88
N ALA A 48 1.31 3.76 -10.76
CA ALA A 48 0.90 2.39 -10.46
C ALA A 48 -0.11 1.86 -11.50
N ARG A 49 -1.07 2.70 -11.91
CA ARG A 49 -2.01 2.38 -12.99
C ARG A 49 -1.29 2.06 -14.30
N ASN A 50 -0.30 2.87 -14.68
CA ASN A 50 0.46 2.65 -15.91
C ASN A 50 1.21 1.31 -15.87
N ILE A 51 1.87 0.98 -14.75
CA ILE A 51 2.53 -0.33 -14.60
C ILE A 51 1.52 -1.47 -14.75
N ILE A 52 0.35 -1.37 -14.12
CA ILE A 52 -0.69 -2.42 -14.23
C ILE A 52 -1.12 -2.58 -15.70
N SER A 53 -1.34 -1.47 -16.41
CA SER A 53 -1.70 -1.47 -17.83
C SER A 53 -0.62 -2.11 -18.70
N ASP A 54 0.66 -1.79 -18.46
CA ASP A 54 1.79 -2.36 -19.20
C ASP A 54 1.93 -3.87 -18.95
N CYS A 55 1.70 -4.31 -17.71
CA CYS A 55 1.69 -5.73 -17.35
C CYS A 55 0.52 -6.50 -17.99
N TRP A 56 -0.58 -5.82 -18.32
CA TRP A 56 -1.79 -6.43 -18.88
C TRP A 56 -1.90 -6.35 -20.40
N ARG A 57 -0.81 -6.00 -21.10
CA ARG A 57 -0.76 -6.06 -22.58
C ARG A 57 -1.19 -7.43 -23.09
N GLU A 58 -2.03 -7.44 -24.12
CA GLU A 58 -2.56 -8.69 -24.70
C GLU A 58 -1.45 -9.49 -25.41
N VAL A 59 -0.52 -8.79 -26.06
CA VAL A 59 0.68 -9.36 -26.66
C VAL A 59 1.70 -9.69 -25.55
N PRO A 60 2.06 -10.97 -25.32
CA PRO A 60 2.99 -11.36 -24.27
C PRO A 60 4.36 -10.68 -24.37
N GLU A 61 4.86 -10.45 -25.58
CA GLU A 61 6.17 -9.86 -25.86
C GLU A 61 6.22 -8.36 -25.56
N GLU A 62 5.07 -7.68 -25.53
CA GLU A 62 4.98 -6.27 -25.15
C GLU A 62 4.96 -6.06 -23.63
N ARG A 63 4.83 -7.15 -22.85
CA ARG A 63 4.83 -7.05 -21.39
C ARG A 63 6.24 -6.78 -20.89
N PRO A 64 6.42 -5.86 -19.94
CA PRO A 64 7.72 -5.60 -19.35
C PRO A 64 8.25 -6.84 -18.60
N SER A 65 9.58 -7.01 -18.61
CA SER A 65 10.26 -7.99 -17.76
C SER A 65 9.93 -7.75 -16.28
N ILE A 66 9.87 -8.83 -15.50
CA ILE A 66 9.66 -8.75 -14.05
C ILE A 66 10.72 -7.88 -13.36
N ASP A 67 11.96 -7.87 -13.85
CA ASP A 67 13.04 -7.04 -13.31
C ASP A 67 12.79 -5.54 -13.55
N HIS A 68 12.23 -5.22 -14.72
CA HIS A 68 11.83 -3.86 -15.07
C HIS A 68 10.67 -3.40 -14.19
N VAL A 69 9.62 -4.23 -14.05
CA VAL A 69 8.47 -3.96 -13.17
C VAL A 69 8.91 -3.76 -11.73
N ALA A 70 9.80 -4.62 -11.22
CA ALA A 70 10.34 -4.49 -9.87
C ALA A 70 11.07 -3.16 -9.67
N SER A 71 11.83 -2.71 -10.67
CA SER A 71 12.54 -1.43 -10.65
C SER A 71 11.58 -0.24 -10.66
N LEU A 72 10.54 -0.30 -11.49
CA LEU A 72 9.49 0.73 -11.55
C LEU A 72 8.73 0.85 -10.23
N ILE A 73 8.34 -0.27 -9.62
CA ILE A 73 7.65 -0.30 -8.33
C ILE A 73 8.54 0.30 -7.23
N LYS A 74 9.84 -0.04 -7.20
CA LYS A 74 10.81 0.55 -6.26
C LYS A 74 10.91 2.07 -6.42
N HIS A 75 10.86 2.56 -7.66
CA HIS A 75 10.92 3.97 -7.96
C HIS A 75 9.64 4.73 -7.56
N ILE A 76 8.46 4.14 -7.78
CA ILE A 76 7.18 4.70 -7.33
C ILE A 76 7.14 4.78 -5.81
N ASN A 77 7.61 3.72 -5.14
CA ASN A 77 7.67 3.66 -3.70
C ASN A 77 8.75 4.57 -3.10
N GLY A 78 9.56 5.24 -3.94
CA GLY A 78 10.57 6.24 -3.58
C GLY A 78 11.61 5.68 -2.62
N GLN A 79 12.78 5.26 -3.13
CA GLN A 79 13.87 4.74 -2.30
C GLN A 79 13.35 3.81 -1.19
N TYR A 80 12.67 2.74 -1.57
CA TYR A 80 12.17 1.73 -0.63
C TYR A 80 13.34 0.91 -0.08
N SER A 81 14.24 1.57 0.64
CA SER A 81 15.27 0.97 1.47
C SER A 81 14.54 0.30 2.63
N GLY A 82 14.12 -0.95 2.45
CA GLY A 82 14.04 -2.02 3.46
C GLY A 82 13.35 -1.79 4.81
N ASN A 83 12.88 -0.59 5.12
CA ASN A 83 12.63 -0.13 6.48
C ASN A 83 11.15 0.18 6.68
N LYS A 84 10.27 -0.64 6.09
CA LYS A 84 8.94 -0.78 6.68
C LYS A 84 9.14 -1.52 7.99
N LYS A 85 9.42 -0.78 9.07
CA LYS A 85 9.10 -1.26 10.41
C LYS A 85 7.66 -1.74 10.32
N SER A 86 7.45 -3.03 10.56
CA SER A 86 6.12 -3.61 10.68
C SER A 86 5.29 -2.73 11.62
N LEU A 87 3.96 -2.73 11.48
CA LEU A 87 3.09 -2.02 12.40
C LEU A 87 3.45 -2.34 13.87
N MET A 88 3.82 -3.61 14.12
CA MET A 88 4.29 -4.08 15.42
C MET A 88 5.59 -3.41 15.88
N GLU A 89 6.60 -3.26 15.02
CA GLU A 89 7.84 -2.54 15.35
C GLU A 89 7.60 -1.05 15.61
N GLN A 90 6.68 -0.41 14.88
CA GLN A 90 6.30 0.97 15.14
C GLN A 90 5.58 1.14 16.48
N MET A 91 4.71 0.18 16.82
CA MET A 91 4.07 0.13 18.12
C MET A 91 5.08 -0.11 19.24
N LEU A 92 6.07 -0.98 19.03
CA LEU A 92 7.12 -1.28 20.01
C LEU A 92 7.97 -0.03 20.30
N ASP A 93 8.42 0.67 19.25
CA ASP A 93 9.14 1.93 19.37
C ASP A 93 8.37 2.98 20.18
N LYS A 94 7.04 3.07 19.97
CA LYS A 94 6.18 4.02 20.67
C LYS A 94 6.08 3.66 22.15
N VAL A 95 5.86 2.38 22.47
CA VAL A 95 5.77 1.88 23.84
C VAL A 95 7.10 2.10 24.58
N THR A 96 8.24 1.82 23.95
CA THR A 96 9.55 2.06 24.57
C THR A 96 9.76 3.53 24.89
N ARG A 97 9.45 4.43 23.95
CA ARG A 97 9.55 5.89 24.20
C ARG A 97 8.66 6.35 25.36
N GLU A 98 7.43 5.84 25.44
CA GLU A 98 6.52 6.18 26.53
C GLU A 98 7.05 5.69 27.89
N ALA A 99 7.64 4.49 27.94
CA ALA A 99 8.25 3.96 29.16
C ALA A 99 9.49 4.77 29.61
N ASP A 100 10.35 5.19 28.68
CA ASP A 100 11.54 5.99 28.99
C ASP A 100 11.16 7.36 29.59
N LEU A 101 10.12 8.00 29.04
CA LEU A 101 9.59 9.26 29.57
C LEU A 101 9.03 9.09 30.99
N GLN A 102 8.26 8.04 31.24
CA GLN A 102 7.74 7.76 32.58
C GLN A 102 8.84 7.47 33.60
N ALA A 103 9.90 6.75 33.20
CA ALA A 103 11.05 6.49 34.05
C ALA A 103 11.77 7.80 34.43
N GLN A 104 11.94 8.71 33.47
CA GLN A 104 12.54 10.02 33.70
C GLN A 104 11.71 10.87 34.66
N ASP A 105 10.39 10.96 34.47
CA ASP A 105 9.51 11.73 35.36
C ASP A 105 9.57 11.21 36.80
N LEU A 106 9.55 9.89 36.99
CA LEU A 106 9.65 9.27 38.31
C LEU A 106 11.01 9.52 38.97
N GLU A 107 12.09 9.52 38.19
CA GLU A 107 13.43 9.83 38.69
C GLU A 107 13.57 11.29 39.10
N GLU A 108 12.96 12.22 38.35
CA GLU A 108 12.88 13.62 38.77
C GLU A 108 12.09 13.81 40.06
N GLU A 109 10.92 13.18 40.19
CA GLU A 109 10.11 13.26 41.41
C GLU A 109 10.84 12.64 42.61
N LYS A 110 11.54 11.52 42.41
CA LYS A 110 12.40 10.91 43.43
C LYS A 110 13.52 11.85 43.85
N ASN A 111 14.20 12.50 42.91
CA ASN A 111 15.28 13.44 43.19
C ASN A 111 14.78 14.68 43.94
N LYS A 112 13.63 15.23 43.57
CA LYS A 112 13.00 16.35 44.31
C LYS A 112 12.64 15.93 45.73
N SER A 113 12.07 14.73 45.90
CA SER A 113 11.72 14.19 47.21
C SER A 113 12.95 13.97 48.08
N ASP A 114 14.01 13.36 47.55
CA ASP A 114 15.30 13.17 48.22
C ASP A 114 15.92 14.51 48.64
N GLN A 115 15.97 15.49 47.74
CA GLN A 115 16.49 16.83 48.04
C GLN A 115 15.73 17.50 49.18
N LEU A 116 14.40 17.41 49.16
CA LEU A 116 13.57 17.93 50.24
C LEU A 116 13.82 17.16 51.55
N LEU A 117 14.00 15.85 51.48
CA LEU A 117 14.30 15.00 52.64
C LEU A 117 15.65 15.38 53.27
N PHE A 118 16.68 15.64 52.46
CA PHE A 118 17.97 16.18 52.94
C PHE A 118 17.84 17.55 53.62
N GLN A 119 16.92 18.41 53.16
CA GLN A 119 16.67 19.72 53.78
C GLN A 119 15.93 19.62 55.13
N MET A 120 15.17 18.55 55.34
CA MET A 120 14.36 18.33 56.55
C MET A 120 15.10 17.54 57.65
N LEU A 121 16.24 16.93 57.33
CA LEU A 121 17.13 16.30 58.32
C LEU A 121 18.00 17.39 58.99
N PRO A 122 17.93 17.58 60.32
CA PRO A 122 18.88 18.43 61.02
C PRO A 122 20.28 17.81 60.97
N ALA A 123 21.31 18.66 60.95
CA ALA A 123 22.72 18.26 61.02
C ALA A 123 23.03 17.35 62.21
#